data_AF-A0AAE8QJH7-F1
#
_entry.id   AF-A0AAE8QJH7-F1
#
_cell.length_a   1.000
_cell.length_b   1.000
_cell.length_c   1.000
_cell.angle_alpha   90.00
_cell.angle_beta   90.00
_cell.angle_gamma   90.00
#
_symmetry.space_group_name_H-M   'P 1'
#
loop_
_entity.id
_entity.type
_entity.pdbx_description
1 polymer ?
#
loop_
_entity_poly.entity_id
_entity_poly.type
_entity_poly.pdbx_seq_one_letter_code
_entity_poly.pdbx_strand_id
1 'polypeptide(L)'
;MNLYDVDLIMSWTPNEYKAFKKGALLQVVDNYDNMARMAVFNRIAANKKKLRIEKDLFDAKSARDRITGGDKAWKESKKIDTTRHAKAQEAMKKWAENLSKKG
;
A
#
# COMPACT_ATOMS: atom_id res chain seq x y z
N MET A 1 0.17 -23.65 7.70
CA MET A 1 0.38 -23.97 6.28
C MET A 1 -0.98 -24.26 5.70
N ASN A 2 -1.56 -23.31 4.97
CA ASN A 2 -2.81 -23.56 4.26
C ASN A 2 -2.44 -24.24 2.94
N LEU A 3 -2.37 -25.58 2.96
CA LEU A 3 -2.32 -26.39 1.75
C LEU A 3 -3.71 -26.28 1.11
N TYR A 4 -3.84 -25.35 0.17
CA TYR A 4 -5.01 -25.32 -0.69
C TYR A 4 -4.72 -26.28 -1.84
N ASP A 5 -5.65 -27.21 -2.07
CA ASP A 5 -5.60 -28.11 -3.20
C ASP A 5 -5.52 -27.29 -4.49
N VAL A 6 -4.40 -27.42 -5.21
CA VAL A 6 -4.11 -26.61 -6.40
C VAL A 6 -5.19 -26.84 -7.45
N ASP A 7 -5.74 -28.05 -7.51
CA ASP A 7 -6.81 -28.43 -8.44
C ASP A 7 -8.13 -27.71 -8.13
N LEU A 8 -8.42 -27.50 -6.84
CA LEU A 8 -9.59 -26.73 -6.42
C LEU A 8 -9.45 -25.26 -6.80
N ILE A 9 -8.27 -24.65 -6.58
CA ILE A 9 -8.02 -23.25 -6.96
C ILE A 9 -8.15 -23.06 -8.48
N MET A 10 -7.64 -24.01 -9.27
CA MET A 10 -7.71 -23.95 -10.74
C MET A 10 -9.13 -24.16 -11.29
N SER A 11 -10.03 -24.76 -10.52
CA SER A 11 -11.44 -24.96 -10.89
C SER A 11 -12.34 -23.74 -10.67
N TRP A 12 -11.88 -22.74 -9.91
CA TRP A 12 -12.69 -21.59 -9.53
C TRP A 12 -12.88 -20.58 -10.65
N THR A 13 -14.04 -19.94 -10.66
CA THR A 13 -14.27 -18.77 -11.50
C THR A 13 -13.36 -17.61 -11.07
N PRO A 14 -13.03 -16.66 -11.98
CA PRO A 14 -12.21 -15.51 -11.64
C PRO A 14 -12.75 -14.66 -10.48
N ASN A 15 -14.06 -14.69 -10.23
CA ASN A 15 -14.69 -13.97 -9.13
C ASN A 15 -14.50 -14.70 -7.79
N GLU A 16 -14.63 -16.01 -7.77
CA GLU A 16 -14.37 -16.85 -6.58
C GLU A 16 -12.92 -16.75 -6.16
N TYR A 17 -11.98 -16.85 -7.11
CA TYR A 17 -10.55 -16.68 -6.82
C TYR A 17 -10.24 -15.29 -6.24
N LYS A 18 -10.85 -14.22 -6.78
CA LYS A 18 -10.69 -12.87 -6.24
C LYS A 18 -11.26 -12.75 -4.82
N ALA A 19 -12.42 -13.34 -4.56
CA ALA A 19 -13.06 -13.34 -3.24
C ALA A 19 -12.19 -14.09 -2.23
N PHE A 20 -11.69 -15.27 -2.59
CA PHE A 20 -10.75 -16.04 -1.79
C PHE A 20 -9.48 -15.27 -1.46
N LYS A 21 -8.83 -14.68 -2.47
CA LYS A 21 -7.62 -13.86 -2.27
C LYS A 21 -7.89 -12.69 -1.32
N LYS A 22 -9.03 -12.01 -1.45
CA LYS A 22 -9.44 -10.94 -0.54
C LYS A 22 -9.62 -11.46 0.88
N GLY A 23 -10.32 -12.58 1.07
CA GLY A 23 -10.51 -13.21 2.37
C GLY A 23 -9.19 -13.60 3.04
N ALA A 24 -8.28 -14.21 2.29
CA ALA A 24 -6.94 -14.57 2.78
C ALA A 24 -6.15 -13.34 3.23
N LEU A 25 -6.20 -12.24 2.46
CA LEU A 25 -5.55 -10.98 2.84
C LEU A 25 -6.17 -10.36 4.10
N LEU A 26 -7.49 -10.40 4.24
CA LEU A 26 -8.17 -9.90 5.45
C LEU A 26 -7.78 -10.72 6.69
N GLN A 27 -7.69 -12.04 6.57
CA GLN A 27 -7.24 -12.90 7.65
C GLN A 27 -5.81 -12.56 8.11
N VAL A 28 -4.93 -12.24 7.17
CA VAL A 28 -3.56 -11.78 7.49
C VAL A 28 -3.61 -10.46 8.26
N VAL A 29 -4.46 -9.51 7.85
CA VAL A 29 -4.64 -8.23 8.57
C VAL A 29 -5.16 -8.46 9.99
N ASP A 30 -6.11 -9.37 10.19
CA ASP A 30 -6.65 -9.69 11.50
C ASP A 30 -5.59 -10.31 12.43
N ASN A 31 -4.71 -11.17 11.88
CA ASN A 31 -3.59 -11.72 12.63
C ASN A 31 -2.64 -10.61 13.12
N TYR A 32 -2.29 -9.65 12.27
CA TYR A 32 -1.45 -8.53 12.66
C TYR A 32 -2.11 -7.60 13.68
N ASP A 33 -3.42 -7.34 13.55
CA ASP A 33 -4.17 -6.55 14.54
C ASP A 33 -4.17 -7.24 15.91
N ASN A 34 -4.40 -8.55 15.95
CA ASN A 34 -4.34 -9.34 17.18
C ASN A 34 -2.94 -9.31 17.81
N MET A 35 -1.88 -9.46 17.01
CA MET A 35 -0.50 -9.35 17.51
C MET A 35 -0.22 -7.96 18.10
N ALA A 36 -0.67 -6.89 17.45
CA ALA A 36 -0.50 -5.53 17.94
C ALA A 36 -1.26 -5.30 19.27
N ARG A 37 -2.49 -5.81 19.38
CA ARG A 37 -3.28 -5.79 20.63
C ARG A 37 -2.56 -6.51 21.76
N MET A 38 -2.02 -7.70 21.49
CA MET A 38 -1.25 -8.47 22.47
C MET A 38 0.02 -7.72 22.92
N ALA A 39 0.71 -7.05 22.00
CA ALA A 39 1.88 -6.23 22.33
C ALA A 39 1.52 -5.04 23.25
N VAL A 40 0.39 -4.36 23.00
CA VAL A 40 -0.10 -3.29 23.88
C VAL A 40 -0.49 -3.85 25.24
N PHE A 41 -1.18 -4.98 25.28
CA PHE A 41 -1.57 -5.62 26.54
C PHE A 41 -0.35 -5.95 27.41
N ASN A 42 0.66 -6.60 26.83
CA ASN A 42 1.92 -6.91 27.52
C ASN A 42 2.64 -5.64 28.02
N ARG A 43 2.58 -4.56 27.25
CA ARG A 43 3.18 -3.29 27.64
C ARG A 43 2.46 -2.62 28.82
N ILE A 44 1.13 -2.69 28.83
CA ILE A 44 0.30 -2.23 29.95
C ILE A 44 0.61 -3.07 31.19
N ALA A 45 0.69 -4.40 31.07
CA ALA A 45 1.05 -5.30 32.16
C ALA A 45 2.46 -5.00 32.73
N ALA A 46 3.39 -4.56 31.87
CA ALA A 46 4.72 -4.10 32.29
C ALA A 46 4.73 -2.67 32.88
N ASN A 47 3.59 -2.07 33.20
CA ASN A 47 3.43 -0.70 33.71
C ASN A 47 4.09 0.38 32.84
N LYS A 48 4.24 0.13 31.53
CA LYS A 48 4.77 1.11 30.57
C LYS A 48 3.65 1.94 29.95
N LYS A 49 3.98 3.13 29.46
CA LYS A 49 3.02 4.01 28.77
C LYS A 49 2.30 3.27 27.64
N LYS A 50 0.97 3.35 27.64
CA LYS A 50 0.08 2.80 26.61
C LYS A 50 0.41 3.39 25.24
N LEU A 51 0.53 2.50 24.25
CA LEU A 51 0.68 2.87 22.83
C LEU A 51 -0.70 2.89 22.14
N ARG A 52 -0.82 3.69 21.09
CA ARG A 52 -1.97 3.69 20.19
C ARG A 52 -1.70 2.70 19.07
N ILE A 53 -2.51 1.65 18.96
CA ILE A 53 -2.28 0.55 18.01
C ILE A 53 -2.18 1.08 16.58
N GLU A 54 -3.12 1.93 16.17
CA GLU A 54 -3.23 2.40 14.79
C GLU A 54 -2.09 3.33 14.39
N LYS A 55 -1.45 4.01 15.35
CA LYS A 55 -0.36 4.96 15.08
C LYS A 55 1.03 4.38 15.31
N ASP A 56 1.16 3.58 16.35
CA ASP A 56 2.46 3.16 16.87
C ASP A 56 2.81 1.71 16.51
N LEU A 57 1.84 0.91 16.07
CA LEU A 57 2.04 -0.53 15.78
C LEU A 57 1.52 -0.91 14.39
N PHE A 58 0.21 -0.97 14.20
CA PHE A 58 -0.41 -1.44 12.97
C PHE A 58 -1.79 -0.81 12.75
N ASP A 59 -1.96 -0.12 11.62
CA ASP A 59 -3.25 0.43 11.20
C ASP A 59 -4.06 -0.60 10.40
N ALA A 60 -4.76 -1.47 11.15
CA ALA A 60 -5.61 -2.49 10.57
C ALA A 60 -6.78 -1.89 9.75
N LYS A 61 -7.28 -0.70 10.13
CA LYS A 61 -8.39 -0.06 9.43
C LYS A 61 -7.97 0.36 8.02
N SER A 62 -6.87 1.09 7.89
CA SER A 62 -6.33 1.47 6.58
C SER A 62 -5.97 0.24 5.73
N ALA A 63 -5.46 -0.82 6.35
CA ALA A 63 -5.15 -2.07 5.66
C ALA A 63 -6.41 -2.75 5.09
N ARG A 64 -7.49 -2.85 5.87
CA ARG A 64 -8.78 -3.39 5.40
C ARG A 64 -9.35 -2.53 4.27
N ASP A 65 -9.34 -1.20 4.45
CA ASP A 65 -9.84 -0.24 3.46
C ASP A 65 -9.10 -0.36 2.10
N ARG A 66 -7.79 -0.65 2.11
CA ARG A 66 -7.01 -0.93 0.89
C ARG A 66 -7.43 -2.23 0.19
N ILE A 67 -7.72 -3.29 0.95
CA ILE A 67 -8.10 -4.60 0.40
C ILE A 67 -9.53 -4.56 -0.18
N THR A 68 -10.45 -3.87 0.49
CA THR A 68 -11.87 -3.82 0.10
C THR A 68 -12.15 -2.74 -0.94
N GLY A 69 -11.59 -1.54 -0.76
CA GLY A 69 -11.78 -0.39 -1.64
C GLY A 69 -11.10 -0.51 -3.00
N GLY A 70 -10.18 -1.47 -3.14
CA GLY A 70 -9.34 -1.63 -4.32
C GLY A 70 -8.31 -0.52 -4.45
N ASP A 71 -7.31 -0.75 -5.30
CA ASP A 71 -6.11 0.06 -5.52
C ASP A 71 -6.38 1.44 -6.19
N LYS A 72 -7.40 2.18 -5.76
CA LYS A 72 -7.66 3.55 -6.23
C LYS A 72 -6.45 4.46 -5.93
N ALA A 73 -5.82 4.30 -4.77
CA ALA A 73 -4.66 5.08 -4.37
C ALA A 73 -3.33 4.62 -5.02
N TRP A 74 -3.13 3.33 -5.31
CA TRP A 74 -1.93 2.83 -5.99
C TRP A 74 -1.81 3.34 -7.43
N LYS A 75 -2.95 3.46 -8.14
CA LYS A 75 -2.96 4.07 -9.48
C LYS A 75 -2.55 5.55 -9.44
N GLU A 76 -2.82 6.24 -8.34
CA GLU A 76 -2.47 7.65 -8.16
C GLU A 76 -1.06 7.85 -7.62
N SER A 77 -0.51 6.92 -6.84
CA SER A 77 0.87 6.99 -6.30
C SER A 77 1.96 6.90 -7.39
N LYS A 78 1.60 6.54 -8.63
CA LYS A 78 2.49 6.57 -9.80
C LYS A 78 2.40 7.84 -10.66
N LYS A 79 1.62 8.86 -10.28
CA LYS A 79 1.68 10.16 -10.95
C LYS A 79 3.00 10.85 -10.58
N ILE A 80 4.07 10.53 -11.32
CA ILE A 80 5.33 11.27 -11.26
C ILE A 80 5.02 12.71 -11.63
N ASP A 81 5.34 13.66 -10.76
CA ASP A 81 5.23 15.08 -11.05
C ASP A 81 6.27 15.47 -12.11
N THR A 82 5.84 15.56 -13.36
CA THR A 82 6.69 15.90 -14.50
C THR A 82 6.87 17.41 -14.69
N THR A 83 6.25 18.26 -13.85
CA THR A 83 6.29 19.72 -14.03
C THR A 83 7.71 20.27 -13.99
N ARG A 84 8.58 19.72 -13.12
CA ARG A 84 9.99 20.11 -13.03
C ARG A 84 10.80 19.70 -14.26
N HIS A 85 10.49 18.54 -14.84
CA HIS A 85 11.12 18.07 -16.07
C HIS A 85 10.71 18.93 -17.27
N ALA A 86 9.43 19.26 -17.39
CA ALA A 86 8.90 20.12 -18.44
C ALA A 86 9.55 21.52 -18.41
N LYS A 87 9.65 22.14 -17.22
CA LYS A 87 10.33 23.44 -17.04
C LYS A 87 11.82 23.38 -17.41
N ALA A 88 12.51 22.29 -17.09
CA ALA A 88 13.90 22.11 -17.43
C ALA A 88 14.11 21.99 -18.96
N GLN A 89 13.24 21.26 -19.66
CA GLN A 89 13.28 21.15 -21.12
C GLN A 89 13.02 22.50 -21.81
N GLU A 90 12.05 23.28 -21.32
CA GLU A 90 11.80 24.63 -21.85
C GLU A 90 13.00 25.57 -21.65
N ALA A 91 13.64 25.51 -20.48
CA ALA A 91 14.82 26.32 -20.19
C ALA A 91 16.01 25.93 -21.09
N MET A 92 16.23 24.62 -21.31
CA MET A 92 17.27 24.13 -22.23
C MET A 92 17.01 24.57 -23.67
N LYS A 93 15.75 24.49 -24.13
CA LYS A 93 15.38 24.94 -25.48
C LYS A 93 15.65 26.44 -25.67
N LYS A 94 15.25 27.27 -24.71
CA LYS A 94 15.52 28.72 -24.73
C LYS A 94 17.01 29.02 -24.70
N TRP A 95 17.79 28.28 -23.92
CA TRP A 95 19.24 28.42 -23.88
C TRP A 95 19.88 28.08 -25.23
N ALA A 96 19.48 26.98 -25.86
CA ALA A 96 19.97 26.57 -27.17
C ALA A 96 19.63 27.58 -28.28
N GLU A 97 18.40 28.11 -28.29
CA GLU A 97 17.97 29.16 -29.22
C GLU A 97 18.79 30.45 -29.06
N ASN A 98 19.13 30.83 -27.83
CA ASN A 98 19.97 32.00 -27.56
C ASN A 98 21.45 31.77 -27.94
N LEU A 99 21.93 30.53 -27.86
CA LEU A 99 23.27 30.16 -28.32
C LEU A 99 23.37 30.30 -29.85
N SER A 100 22.35 29.84 -30.58
CA SER A 100 22.27 29.94 -32.04
C SER A 100 22.13 31.37 -32.57
N LYS A 101 21.69 32.32 -31.75
CA LYS A 101 21.58 33.76 -32.13
C LYS A 101 22.86 34.56 -31.86
N LYS A 102 23.82 33.99 -31.13
CA LYS A 102 25.09 34.64 -30.74
C LYS A 102 26.30 34.16 -31.55
N GLY A 103 26.16 33.10 -32.34
CA GLY A 103 27.11 32.70 -33.38
C GLY A 103 26.62 33.19 -34.73
#